data_AF-A0A8B7QTN5-F1
#
_entry.id   AF-A0A8B7QTN5-F1
#
_cell.length_a   1.000
_cell.length_b   1.000
_cell.length_c   1.000
_cell.angle_alpha   90.00
_cell.angle_beta   90.00
_cell.angle_gamma   90.00
#
_symmetry.space_group_name_H-M   'P 1'
#
loop_
_entity.id
_entity.type
_entity.pdbx_description
1 polymer ?
#
loop_
_entity_poly.entity_id
_entity_poly.type
_entity_poly.pdbx_seq_one_letter_code
_entity_poly.pdbx_strand_id
1 'polypeptide(L)'
;MKLCMTVLSLLVLVAAFCSPALSAPMGSDPPTACCFTYVLRKVPRKILTDYYETSSLCSQPGVVFLTKRGRQICANPSEPWVQEYVDDLELN
;
A
#
# COMPACT_ATOMS: atom_id res chain seq x y z
N MET A 1 -48.23 17.14 33.05
CA MET A 1 -48.39 16.04 32.07
C MET A 1 -48.08 16.43 30.63
N LYS A 2 -48.36 17.68 30.19
CA LYS A 2 -48.07 18.13 28.81
C LYS A 2 -46.59 18.43 28.51
N LEU A 3 -45.82 18.92 29.50
CA LEU A 3 -44.37 19.19 29.34
C LEU A 3 -43.51 17.91 29.23
N CYS A 4 -43.91 16.83 29.90
CA CYS A 4 -43.17 15.56 29.83
C CYS A 4 -43.31 14.91 28.45
N MET A 5 -44.49 15.05 27.84
CA MET A 5 -44.79 14.51 26.50
C MET A 5 -44.15 15.28 25.35
N THR A 6 -43.74 16.54 25.56
CA THR A 6 -42.99 17.29 24.55
C THR A 6 -41.49 16.99 24.64
N VAL A 7 -40.96 16.87 25.85
CA VAL A 7 -39.56 16.50 26.09
C VAL A 7 -39.25 15.10 25.58
N LEU A 8 -40.14 14.12 25.84
CA LEU A 8 -39.96 12.74 25.34
C LEU A 8 -39.95 12.68 23.81
N SER A 9 -40.86 13.41 23.16
CA SER A 9 -40.97 13.43 21.70
C SER A 9 -39.74 14.05 21.04
N LEU A 10 -39.18 15.11 21.63
CA LEU A 10 -37.97 15.78 21.13
C LEU A 10 -36.73 14.88 21.29
N LEU A 11 -36.62 14.16 22.41
CA LEU A 11 -35.54 13.18 22.66
C LEU A 11 -35.55 12.02 21.65
N VAL A 12 -36.74 11.52 21.30
CA VAL A 12 -36.89 10.45 20.29
C VAL A 12 -36.51 10.95 18.89
N LEU A 13 -36.83 12.21 18.55
CA LEU A 13 -36.45 12.80 17.27
C LEU A 13 -34.93 12.95 17.11
N VAL A 14 -34.22 13.33 18.18
CA VAL A 14 -32.75 13.47 18.17
C VAL A 14 -32.05 12.10 18.03
N ALA A 15 -32.60 11.05 18.65
CA ALA A 15 -32.06 9.70 18.53
C ALA A 15 -32.20 9.11 17.12
N ALA A 16 -33.25 9.49 16.37
CA ALA A 16 -33.48 9.01 15.00
C ALA A 16 -32.53 9.64 13.96
N PHE A 17 -31.97 10.82 14.23
CA PHE A 17 -31.06 11.51 13.31
C PHE A 17 -29.57 11.17 13.53
N CYS A 18 -29.21 10.51 14.62
CA CYS A 18 -27.87 9.97 14.81
C CYS A 18 -27.74 8.61 14.11
N SER A 19 -27.70 8.62 12.77
CA SER A 19 -27.08 7.53 12.05
C SER A 19 -25.55 7.70 12.18
N PRO A 20 -24.81 6.83 12.87
CA PRO A 20 -23.37 6.75 12.66
C PRO A 20 -23.16 6.16 11.27
N ALA A 21 -23.22 7.00 10.24
CA ALA A 21 -22.70 6.65 8.93
C ALA A 21 -21.16 6.71 8.99
N LEU A 22 -20.55 5.86 9.83
CA LEU A 22 -19.15 5.50 9.71
C LEU A 22 -19.06 4.27 8.80
N SER A 23 -19.44 4.45 7.55
CA SER A 23 -18.89 3.62 6.48
C SER A 23 -17.55 4.23 6.06
N ALA A 24 -16.56 4.17 6.95
CA ALA A 24 -15.20 4.13 6.47
C ALA A 24 -15.06 2.78 5.74
N PRO A 25 -14.51 2.74 4.51
CA PRO A 25 -14.16 1.47 3.91
C PRO A 25 -13.28 0.72 4.91
N MET A 26 -13.75 -0.43 5.38
CA MET A 26 -12.93 -1.44 6.03
C MET A 26 -12.01 -2.01 4.93
N GLY A 27 -11.05 -1.21 4.55
CA GLY A 27 -9.96 -1.50 3.62
C GLY A 27 -8.73 -0.81 4.18
N SER A 28 -8.43 -1.11 5.44
CA SER A 28 -7.27 -0.60 6.17
C SER A 28 -6.01 -1.40 5.84
N ASP A 29 -5.87 -1.85 4.60
CA ASP A 29 -4.57 -2.27 4.12
C ASP A 29 -3.86 -1.00 3.64
N PRO A 30 -2.71 -0.64 4.24
CA PRO A 30 -1.92 0.47 3.72
C PRO A 30 -1.67 0.23 2.23
N PRO A 31 -1.60 1.30 1.41
CA PRO A 31 -1.39 1.15 -0.02
C PRO A 31 -0.16 0.30 -0.26
N THR A 32 -0.38 -0.90 -0.80
CA THR A 32 0.69 -1.85 -1.08
C THR A 32 1.49 -1.30 -2.27
N ALA A 33 2.80 -1.13 -2.08
CA ALA A 33 3.66 -0.64 -3.15
C ALA A 33 3.75 -1.69 -4.26
N CYS A 34 3.20 -1.36 -5.43
CA CYS A 34 3.22 -2.21 -6.62
C CYS A 34 4.01 -1.57 -7.76
N CYS A 35 4.62 -2.41 -8.59
CA CYS A 35 5.25 -1.98 -9.82
C CYS A 35 4.25 -2.04 -10.97
N PHE A 36 4.05 -0.92 -11.68
CA PHE A 36 3.22 -0.86 -12.89
C PHE A 36 4.06 -0.89 -14.17
N THR A 37 5.34 -0.50 -14.08
CA THR A 37 6.30 -0.48 -15.18
C THR A 37 7.67 -0.90 -14.69
N TYR A 38 8.46 -1.52 -15.55
CA TYR A 38 9.82 -1.93 -15.24
C TYR A 38 10.86 -1.06 -15.94
N VAL A 39 12.04 -0.95 -15.35
CA VAL A 39 13.20 -0.34 -15.99
C VAL A 39 13.62 -1.17 -17.21
N LEU A 40 13.76 -0.50 -18.36
CA LEU A 40 14.13 -1.16 -19.63
C LEU A 40 15.64 -1.40 -19.77
N ARG A 41 16.47 -0.70 -18.98
CA ARG A 41 17.94 -0.79 -19.04
C ARG A 41 18.47 -1.44 -17.77
N LYS A 42 19.46 -2.32 -17.92
CA LYS A 42 20.21 -2.88 -16.79
C LYS A 42 20.80 -1.75 -15.96
N VAL A 43 20.46 -1.73 -14.67
CA VAL A 43 20.96 -0.72 -13.73
C VAL A 43 22.38 -1.12 -13.30
N PRO A 44 23.33 -0.20 -13.12
CA PRO A 44 24.65 -0.57 -12.63
C PRO A 44 24.60 -1.12 -11.19
N ARG A 45 25.04 -2.37 -10.95
CA ARG A 45 25.05 -2.99 -9.61
C ARG A 45 25.61 -2.11 -8.49
N LYS A 46 26.69 -1.39 -8.78
CA LYS A 46 27.45 -0.55 -7.83
C LYS A 46 26.62 0.58 -7.19
N ILE A 47 25.49 0.96 -7.78
CA ILE A 47 24.63 2.03 -7.26
C ILE A 47 23.46 1.50 -6.42
N LEU A 48 23.27 0.18 -6.37
CA LEU A 48 22.23 -0.47 -5.58
C LEU A 48 22.74 -0.79 -4.18
N THR A 49 21.85 -0.66 -3.20
CA THR A 49 22.14 -0.92 -1.78
C THR A 49 21.31 -2.05 -1.21
N ASP A 50 20.08 -2.21 -1.70
CA ASP A 50 19.12 -3.14 -1.13
C ASP A 50 18.03 -3.44 -2.17
N TYR A 51 17.16 -4.40 -1.87
CA TYR A 51 15.98 -4.71 -2.66
C TYR A 51 14.83 -5.21 -1.77
N TYR A 52 13.62 -5.20 -2.33
CA TYR A 52 12.50 -5.95 -1.78
C TYR A 52 11.57 -6.40 -2.89
N GLU A 53 10.81 -7.46 -2.62
CA GLU A 53 9.78 -7.94 -3.54
C GLU A 53 8.45 -7.24 -3.28
N THR A 54 7.71 -6.94 -4.34
CA THR A 54 6.35 -6.44 -4.23
C THR A 54 5.41 -7.53 -3.71
N SER A 55 4.34 -7.14 -3.03
CA SER A 55 3.33 -8.10 -2.55
C SER A 55 2.70 -8.93 -3.67
N SER A 56 2.26 -10.14 -3.33
CA SER A 56 1.43 -10.99 -4.18
C SER A 56 0.04 -10.41 -4.50
N LEU A 57 -0.39 -9.37 -3.77
CA LEU A 57 -1.61 -8.61 -4.07
C LEU A 57 -1.48 -7.73 -5.32
N CYS A 58 -0.26 -7.48 -5.78
CA CYS A 58 -0.02 -6.71 -7.00
C CYS A 58 -0.44 -7.51 -8.24
N SER A 59 -0.95 -6.82 -9.26
CA SER A 59 -1.37 -7.46 -10.51
C SER A 59 -0.22 -8.12 -11.28
N GLN A 60 1.01 -7.73 -11.00
CA GLN A 60 2.22 -8.30 -11.57
C GLN A 60 3.35 -8.32 -10.52
N PRO A 61 4.22 -9.34 -10.55
CA PRO A 61 5.34 -9.45 -9.62
C PRO A 61 6.44 -8.45 -9.99
N GLY A 62 7.05 -7.82 -8.98
CA GLY A 62 8.13 -6.85 -9.17
C GLY A 62 9.20 -6.97 -8.10
N VAL A 63 10.44 -6.70 -8.48
CA VAL A 63 11.55 -6.46 -7.55
C VAL A 63 11.81 -4.96 -7.54
N VAL A 64 11.85 -4.36 -6.36
CA VAL A 64 12.19 -2.94 -6.19
C VAL A 64 13.60 -2.84 -5.65
N PHE A 65 14.51 -2.29 -6.46
CA PHE A 65 15.86 -1.99 -6.02
C PHE A 65 15.94 -0.61 -5.38
N LEU A 66 16.63 -0.52 -4.24
CA LEU A 66 17.00 0.73 -3.61
C LEU A 66 18.40 1.14 -4.08
N THR A 67 18.51 2.41 -4.45
CA THR A 67 19.80 3.01 -4.82
C THR A 67 20.44 3.72 -3.63
N LYS A 68 21.76 3.91 -3.68
CA LYS A 68 22.53 4.74 -2.74
C LYS A 68 22.00 6.17 -2.57
N ARG A 69 21.20 6.65 -3.53
CA ARG A 69 20.56 7.98 -3.50
C ARG A 69 19.12 7.94 -2.98
N GLY A 70 18.67 6.83 -2.40
CA GLY A 70 17.32 6.65 -1.88
C GLY A 70 16.22 6.51 -2.93
N ARG A 71 16.58 6.36 -4.21
CA ARG A 71 15.60 6.10 -5.28
C ARG A 71 15.22 4.63 -5.31
N GLN A 72 13.95 4.36 -5.58
CA GLN A 72 13.38 3.04 -5.78
C GLN A 72 13.21 2.79 -7.29
N ILE A 73 13.62 1.61 -7.76
CA ILE A 73 13.55 1.23 -9.17
C ILE A 73 12.84 -0.12 -9.30
N CYS A 74 11.71 -0.13 -9.97
CA CYS A 74 11.00 -1.35 -10.35
C CYS A 74 11.76 -2.11 -11.46
N ALA A 75 12.02 -3.39 -11.22
CA ALA A 75 12.67 -4.30 -12.15
C ALA A 75 11.83 -5.57 -12.32
N ASN A 76 11.90 -6.17 -13.51
CA ASN A 76 11.15 -7.38 -13.84
C ASN A 76 11.87 -8.62 -13.27
N PRO A 77 11.25 -9.41 -12.39
CA PRO A 77 11.88 -10.61 -11.80
C PRO A 77 12.23 -11.69 -12.83
N SER A 78 11.65 -11.64 -14.04
CA SER A 78 11.97 -12.57 -15.13
C SER A 78 13.27 -12.24 -15.86
N GLU A 79 13.87 -11.07 -15.62
CA GLU A 79 15.13 -10.69 -16.26
C GLU A 79 16.33 -11.33 -15.54
N PRO A 80 17.28 -11.99 -16.25
CA PRO A 80 18.39 -12.71 -15.62
C PRO A 80 19.26 -11.83 -14.73
N TRP A 81 19.46 -10.57 -15.11
CA TRP A 81 20.27 -9.64 -14.31
C TRP A 81 19.61 -9.22 -13.01
N VAL A 82 18.27 -9.29 -12.94
CA VAL A 82 17.53 -8.96 -11.72
C VAL A 82 17.76 -10.06 -10.69
N GLN A 83 17.66 -11.32 -11.12
CA GLN A 83 17.95 -12.48 -10.26
C GLN A 83 19.40 -12.48 -9.78
N GLU A 84 20.36 -12.24 -10.68
CA GLU A 84 21.79 -12.08 -10.34
C GLU A 84 22.01 -11.04 -9.23
N TYR A 85 21.26 -9.94 -9.26
CA TYR A 85 21.42 -8.85 -8.31
C TYR A 85 20.70 -9.10 -6.98
N VAL A 86 19.57 -9.81 -7.02
CA VAL A 86 18.89 -10.30 -5.81
C VAL A 86 19.83 -11.24 -5.06
N ASP A 87 20.38 -12.26 -5.74
CA ASP A 87 21.31 -13.22 -5.14
C ASP A 87 22.55 -12.51 -4.54
N ASP A 88 23.15 -11.59 -5.29
CA ASP A 88 24.32 -10.83 -4.83
C ASP A 88 24.01 -9.87 -3.65
N LEU A 89 22.75 -9.43 -3.49
CA LEU A 89 22.31 -8.63 -2.35
C LEU A 89 21.91 -9.49 -1.15
N GLU A 90 21.40 -10.71 -1.35
CA GLU A 90 21.06 -11.67 -0.29
C GLU A 90 22.30 -12.23 0.42
N LEU A 91 23.40 -12.39 -0.32
CA LEU A 91 24.65 -12.97 0.19
C LEU A 91 25.54 -11.97 0.95
N ASN A 92 25.15 -10.70 1.01
CA ASN A 92 26.00 -9.59 1.48
C ASN A 92 25.53 -8.98 2.82
#